data_AF-A0AAU5FD17-F1
#
_entry.id   AF-A0AAU5FD17-F1
#
_cell.length_a   1.000
_cell.length_b   1.000
_cell.length_c   1.000
_cell.angle_alpha   90.00
_cell.angle_beta   90.00
_cell.angle_gamma   90.00
#
_symmetry.space_group_name_H-M   'P 1'
#
loop_
_entity.id
_entity.type
_entity.pdbx_description
1 polymer ?
#
loop_
_entity_poly.entity_id
_entity_poly.type
_entity_poly.pdbx_seq_one_letter_code
_entity_poly.pdbx_strand_id
1 'polypeptide(L)'
;MSLPMWEVDVPMRMPGRPRPVGLHIFLGRADSPSGALKAAREAYTWALLLHRAGREIPRSAHRGGWAARGLRADCDLDWDRARTELWARGRALPLMSFGV
;
A
#
# COMPACT_ATOMS: atom_id res chain seq x y z
N MET A 1 -7.72 0.76 -23.93
CA MET A 1 -6.87 1.78 -23.27
C MET A 1 -6.33 1.21 -21.97
N SER A 2 -5.04 1.35 -21.68
CA SER A 2 -4.47 0.90 -20.40
C SER A 2 -4.68 1.98 -19.32
N LEU A 3 -5.21 1.59 -18.16
CA LEU A 3 -5.35 2.49 -17.01
C LEU A 3 -3.98 3.03 -16.56
N PRO A 4 -3.90 4.30 -16.12
CA PRO A 4 -2.67 4.86 -15.57
C PRO A 4 -2.24 4.15 -14.28
N MET A 5 -0.94 4.21 -13.97
CA MET A 5 -0.37 3.71 -12.73
C MET A 5 -0.42 4.79 -11.65
N TRP A 6 -0.76 4.41 -10.44
CA TRP A 6 -0.89 5.25 -9.27
C TRP A 6 -0.06 4.69 -8.12
N GLU A 7 0.47 5.59 -7.30
CA GLU A 7 1.13 5.33 -6.03
C GLU A 7 0.24 5.84 -4.90
N VAL A 8 -0.01 5.01 -3.90
CA VAL A 8 -0.73 5.37 -2.69
C VAL A 8 0.20 5.18 -1.50
N ASP A 9 0.65 6.29 -0.94
CA ASP A 9 1.47 6.34 0.26
C ASP A 9 0.57 6.41 1.50
N VAL A 10 0.70 5.44 2.40
CA VAL A 10 -0.09 5.41 3.63
C VAL A 10 0.84 5.43 4.84
N PRO A 11 0.78 6.47 5.70
CA PRO A 11 1.57 6.50 6.91
C PRO A 11 1.27 5.30 7.82
N MET A 12 2.33 4.64 8.28
CA MET A 12 2.27 3.57 9.26
C MET A 12 2.51 4.13 10.66
N ARG A 13 1.69 3.74 11.62
CA ARG A 13 1.86 4.03 13.05
C ARG A 13 2.04 2.73 13.81
N MET A 14 2.93 2.72 14.79
CA MET A 14 2.98 1.63 15.77
C MET A 14 2.13 2.03 16.98
N PRO A 15 1.41 1.07 17.59
CA PRO A 15 0.78 1.27 18.88
C PRO A 15 1.79 1.79 19.91
N GLY A 16 1.42 2.85 20.64
CA GLY A 16 2.27 3.47 21.66
C GLY A 16 3.38 4.38 21.12
N ARG A 17 3.51 4.59 19.80
CA ARG A 17 4.43 5.59 19.23
C ARG A 17 3.67 6.79 18.66
N PRO A 18 3.99 8.03 19.08
CA PRO A 18 3.27 9.23 18.62
C PRO A 18 3.65 9.67 17.19
N ARG A 19 4.79 9.22 16.65
CA ARG A 19 5.24 9.55 15.30
C ARG A 19 5.05 8.36 14.35
N PRO A 20 4.73 8.61 13.06
CA PRO A 20 4.74 7.57 12.05
C PRO A 20 6.08 6.85 12.01
N VAL A 21 6.04 5.53 11.83
CA VAL A 21 7.23 4.67 11.76
C VAL A 21 7.70 4.43 10.32
N GLY A 22 6.89 4.84 9.33
CA GLY A 22 7.22 4.72 7.91
C GLY A 22 6.00 4.95 7.02
N LEU A 23 6.15 4.63 5.73
CA LEU A 23 5.08 4.62 4.73
C LEU A 23 4.89 3.20 4.20
N HIS A 24 3.65 2.77 4.07
CA HIS A 24 3.30 1.63 3.23
C HIS A 24 2.95 2.18 1.84
N ILE A 25 3.64 1.70 0.81
CA ILE A 25 3.45 2.17 -0.56
C ILE A 25 2.70 1.09 -1.34
N PHE A 26 1.52 1.44 -1.84
CA PHE A 26 0.76 0.62 -2.78
C PHE A 26 0.96 1.16 -4.18
N LEU A 27 1.21 0.26 -5.14
CA LEU A 27 1.30 0.60 -6.56
C LEU A 27 0.26 -0.20 -7.33
N GLY A 28 -0.47 0.46 -8.22
CA GLY A 28 -1.43 -0.22 -9.08
C GLY A 28 -2.11 0.70 -10.08
N ARG A 29 -2.88 0.10 -10.97
CA ARG A 29 -3.60 0.79 -12.03
C ARG A 29 -5.02 1.12 -11.59
N ALA A 30 -5.45 2.34 -11.87
CA ALA A 30 -6.79 2.82 -11.59
C ALA A 30 -7.18 3.93 -12.59
N ASP A 31 -8.48 4.17 -12.73
CA ASP A 31 -9.02 5.24 -13.59
C ASP A 31 -8.89 6.64 -12.96
N SER A 32 -8.74 6.71 -11.64
CA SER A 32 -8.84 7.93 -10.85
C SER A 32 -8.04 7.82 -9.54
N PRO A 33 -7.69 8.95 -8.89
CA PRO A 33 -7.05 8.94 -7.58
C PRO A 33 -7.91 8.26 -6.50
N SER A 34 -9.22 8.51 -6.48
CA SER A 34 -10.14 7.89 -5.53
C SER A 34 -10.28 6.39 -5.80
N GLY A 35 -10.31 5.97 -7.06
CA GLY A 35 -10.27 4.56 -7.46
C GLY A 35 -8.99 3.87 -6.99
N ALA A 36 -7.83 4.54 -7.11
CA ALA A 36 -6.55 4.03 -6.60
C ALA A 36 -6.57 3.86 -5.07
N LEU A 37 -7.02 4.86 -4.31
CA LEU A 37 -7.12 4.76 -2.85
C LEU A 37 -8.07 3.63 -2.41
N LYS A 38 -9.21 3.47 -3.09
CA LYS A 38 -10.16 2.39 -2.81
C LYS A 38 -9.52 1.02 -3.06
N ALA A 39 -8.88 0.83 -4.22
CA ALA A 39 -8.23 -0.42 -4.57
C ALA A 39 -7.07 -0.78 -3.61
N ALA A 40 -6.29 0.23 -3.17
CA ALA A 40 -5.25 0.04 -2.16
C ALA A 40 -5.82 -0.42 -0.81
N ARG A 41 -6.93 0.19 -0.35
CA ARG A 41 -7.63 -0.23 0.88
C ARG A 41 -8.13 -1.67 0.78
N GLU A 42 -8.75 -2.03 -0.33
CA GLU A 42 -9.23 -3.39 -0.56
C GLU A 42 -8.08 -4.41 -0.56
N ALA A 43 -6.97 -4.10 -1.23
CA ALA A 43 -5.78 -4.96 -1.22
C ALA A 43 -5.21 -5.16 0.18
N TYR A 44 -5.17 -4.11 1.01
CA TYR A 44 -4.75 -4.20 2.40
C TYR A 44 -5.71 -5.07 3.24
N THR A 45 -7.02 -4.85 3.13
CA THR A 45 -8.02 -5.65 3.84
C THR A 45 -7.90 -7.13 3.50
N TRP A 46 -7.76 -7.46 2.22
CA TRP A 46 -7.54 -8.84 1.76
C TRP A 46 -6.24 -9.44 2.32
N ALA A 47 -5.14 -8.70 2.26
CA ALA A 47 -3.86 -9.15 2.81
C ALA A 47 -3.93 -9.40 4.34
N LEU A 48 -4.62 -8.52 5.07
CA LEU A 48 -4.82 -8.66 6.51
C LEU A 48 -5.70 -9.87 6.85
N LEU A 49 -6.74 -10.14 6.07
CA LEU A 49 -7.58 -11.33 6.24
C LEU A 49 -6.78 -12.61 5.99
N LEU A 50 -5.98 -12.66 4.92
CA LEU A 50 -5.10 -13.80 4.63
C LEU A 50 -4.08 -14.02 5.74
N HIS A 51 -3.43 -12.96 6.20
CA HIS A 51 -2.49 -13.04 7.31
C HIS A 51 -3.14 -13.58 8.59
N ARG A 52 -4.32 -13.06 8.97
CA ARG A 52 -5.09 -13.54 10.14
C ARG A 52 -5.52 -14.99 10.00
N ALA A 53 -5.74 -15.46 8.78
CA ALA A 53 -6.04 -16.87 8.50
C ALA A 53 -4.78 -17.76 8.41
N GLY A 54 -3.58 -17.23 8.68
CA GLY A 54 -2.32 -17.97 8.55
C GLY A 54 -1.97 -18.33 7.11
N ARG A 55 -2.55 -17.63 6.12
CA ARG A 55 -2.35 -17.89 4.69
C ARG A 55 -1.32 -16.95 4.10
N GLU A 56 -0.60 -17.43 3.09
CA GLU A 56 0.35 -16.61 2.34
C GLU A 56 -0.40 -15.46 1.63
N ILE A 57 0.16 -14.25 1.75
CA ILE A 57 -0.30 -13.08 0.99
C ILE A 57 0.27 -13.20 -0.42
N PRO A 58 -0.55 -13.20 -1.49
CA PRO A 58 -0.08 -13.29 -2.86
C PRO A 58 0.99 -12.24 -3.15
N ARG A 59 2.16 -12.69 -3.60
CA ARG A 59 3.25 -11.80 -4.03
C ARG A 59 2.88 -10.97 -5.26
N SER A 60 1.97 -11.50 -6.07
CA SER A 60 1.39 -10.85 -7.24
C SER A 60 -0.07 -10.47 -6.98
N ALA A 61 -0.39 -9.21 -7.26
CA ALA A 61 -1.75 -8.72 -7.22
C ALA A 61 -2.63 -9.39 -8.29
N HIS A 62 -3.87 -9.73 -7.95
CA HIS A 62 -4.89 -10.06 -8.93
C HIS A 62 -5.43 -8.75 -9.56
N ARG A 63 -5.41 -8.67 -10.90
CA ARG A 63 -5.93 -7.59 -11.76
C ARG A 63 -5.68 -6.16 -11.27
N GLY A 64 -4.81 -5.44 -11.97
CA GLY A 64 -4.54 -4.02 -11.70
C GLY A 64 -3.33 -3.75 -10.82
N GLY A 65 -2.63 -4.78 -10.33
CA GLY A 65 -1.31 -4.58 -9.69
C GLY A 65 -1.33 -4.26 -8.19
N TRP A 66 -2.50 -4.05 -7.60
CA TRP A 66 -2.67 -3.74 -6.17
C TRP A 66 -2.38 -4.93 -5.25
N ALA A 67 -1.27 -4.87 -4.50
CA ALA A 67 -0.95 -5.82 -3.45
C ALA A 67 -0.27 -5.11 -2.27
N ALA A 68 -0.60 -5.53 -1.05
CA ALA A 68 0.01 -5.05 0.19
C ALA A 68 1.34 -5.78 0.46
N ARG A 69 2.33 -5.62 -0.43
CA ARG A 69 3.64 -6.26 -0.24
C ARG A 69 4.33 -5.67 0.98
N GLY A 70 4.91 -6.52 1.83
CA GLY A 70 5.55 -6.08 3.08
C GLY A 70 4.55 -5.62 4.13
N LEU A 71 3.37 -6.26 4.20
CA LEU A 71 2.40 -6.05 5.29
C LEU A 71 3.10 -6.14 6.64
N ARG A 72 2.96 -5.08 7.44
CA ARG A 72 3.37 -5.03 8.85
C ARG A 72 2.12 -5.06 9.71
N ALA A 73 1.68 -6.25 10.10
CA ALA A 73 0.42 -6.45 10.83
C ALA A 73 0.45 -5.88 12.26
N ASP A 74 1.64 -5.54 12.76
CA ASP A 74 1.91 -4.82 14.01
C ASP A 74 1.77 -3.29 13.87
N CYS A 75 1.59 -2.78 12.65
CA CYS A 75 1.43 -1.36 12.37
C CYS A 75 -0.01 -1.04 11.91
N ASP A 76 -0.53 0.09 12.37
CA ASP A 76 -1.77 0.67 11.87
C ASP A 76 -1.50 1.56 10.66
N LEU A 77 -2.36 1.46 9.64
CA LEU A 77 -2.33 2.36 8.48
C LEU A 77 -3.26 3.55 8.70
N ASP A 78 -2.70 4.75 8.68
CA ASP A 78 -3.43 6.01 8.77
C ASP A 78 -3.96 6.42 7.38
N TRP A 79 -5.08 5.82 7.01
CA TRP A 79 -5.71 6.03 5.72
C TRP A 79 -6.29 7.43 5.52
N ASP A 80 -6.49 8.20 6.59
CA ASP A 80 -6.96 9.59 6.50
C ASP A 80 -5.84 10.53 6.09
N ARG A 81 -4.58 10.14 6.31
CA ARG A 81 -3.38 10.85 5.86
C ARG A 81 -2.75 10.22 4.62
N ALA A 82 -3.47 9.33 3.93
CA ALA A 82 -2.99 8.71 2.71
C ALA A 82 -2.82 9.76 1.59
N ARG A 83 -1.74 9.64 0.83
CA ARG A 83 -1.49 10.47 -0.37
C ARG A 83 -1.57 9.58 -1.60
N THR A 84 -2.24 10.07 -2.63
CA THR A 84 -2.41 9.36 -3.90
C THR A 84 -1.85 10.21 -5.02
N GLU A 85 -0.90 9.66 -5.77
CA GLU A 85 -0.19 10.37 -6.82
C GLU A 85 -0.07 9.51 -8.08
N LEU A 86 -0.04 10.16 -9.24
CA LEU A 86 0.19 9.47 -10.50
C LEU A 86 1.65 8.99 -10.53
N TRP A 87 1.87 7.72 -10.84
CA TRP A 87 3.23 7.18 -10.91
C TRP A 87 3.90 7.63 -12.21
N ALA A 88 4.63 8.75 -12.15
CA ALA A 88 5.48 9.22 -13.23
C ALA A 88 6.87 8.58 -13.13
N ARG A 89 7.45 8.18 -14.27
CA ARG A 89 8.84 7.69 -14.30
C ARG A 89 9.77 8.79 -13.78
N GLY A 90 10.53 8.49 -12.72
CA GLY A 90 11.54 9.40 -12.17
C GLY A 90 11.40 9.74 -10.68
N ARG A 91 10.32 9.32 -10.00
CA ARG A 91 10.24 9.44 -8.53
C ARG A 91 11.21 8.42 -7.92
N ALA A 92 12.27 8.92 -7.26
CA ALA A 92 13.06 8.10 -6.37
C ALA A 92 12.12 7.59 -5.28
N LEU A 93 11.94 6.26 -5.20
CA LEU A 93 11.25 5.66 -4.07
C LEU A 93 11.94 6.21 -2.80
N PRO A 94 11.21 6.79 -1.83
CA PRO A 94 11.83 7.15 -0.57
C PRO A 94 12.47 5.86 -0.05
N LEU A 95 13.80 5.90 0.15
CA LEU A 95 14.66 4.76 0.43
C LEU A 95 13.94 3.79 1.38
N MET A 96 13.35 2.74 0.82
CA MET A 96 12.84 1.64 1.60
C MET A 96 14.07 0.99 2.21
N SER A 97 14.28 1.21 3.50
CA SER A 97 15.21 0.40 4.28
C SER A 97 14.63 -1.01 4.30
N PHE A 98 15.02 -1.80 3.30
CA PHE A 98 14.93 -3.25 3.37
C PHE A 98 15.92 -3.67 4.44
N GLY A 99 15.43 -3.80 5.68
CA GLY A 99 16.15 -4.53 6.71
C GLY A 99 16.32 -5.96 6.21
N VAL A 100 17.58 -6.30 5.95
CA VAL A 100 18.08 -7.64 5.62
C VAL A 100 17.80 -8.61 6.76
#